data_AF-A0A832MHM8-F1
#
_entry.id   AF-A0A832MHM8-F1
#
_cell.length_a   1.000
_cell.length_b   1.000
_cell.length_c   1.000
_cell.angle_alpha   90.00
_cell.angle_beta   90.00
_cell.angle_gamma   90.00
#
_symmetry.space_group_name_H-M   'P 1'
#
loop_
_entity.id
_entity.type
_entity.pdbx_description
1 polymer ?
#
loop_
_entity_poly.entity_id
_entity_poly.type
_entity_poly.pdbx_seq_one_letter_code
_entity_poly.pdbx_strand_id
1 'polypeptide(L)'
;MKKTLIICLVAAALASRADELDEIFANPPEAAKPGALWMWMGCNLSSNGITRDLEALKKAGFNRTTMFSLADVTTPWACEIRNSPTPEIVAWTEPWWKLVRHAALESKRLGMDFGMHNCPGYESSGGPWITAELSMQEVCFSKKSVSGPGKVALDIPRPAVDPRAVQPFPVFNPNTGKVEKPEIPERNTYYRDIAMLAMPATGVVSKDQVIDLTGKKEWDAPAGNWIVYRFGHTTMGALVQPAQWKAAGFECDKMSVEAVIFHMNHVISEIQKHLGDLIGTGFTHVHFDSYEAGTPGWTPK
;
A
#
# COMPACT_ATOMS: atom_id res chain seq x y z
N MET A 1 -18.90 57.88 -26.13
CA MET A 1 -17.65 57.36 -26.74
C MET A 1 -16.91 56.36 -25.85
N LYS A 2 -16.52 56.68 -24.60
CA LYS A 2 -15.77 55.73 -23.74
C LYS A 2 -16.52 54.43 -23.40
N LYS A 3 -17.83 54.46 -23.11
CA LYS A 3 -18.63 53.25 -22.80
C LYS A 3 -18.81 52.32 -24.02
N THR A 4 -19.02 52.88 -25.22
CA THR A 4 -19.17 52.12 -26.47
C THR A 4 -17.86 51.44 -26.89
N LEU A 5 -16.72 52.11 -26.69
CA LEU A 5 -15.39 51.55 -26.98
C LEU A 5 -15.04 50.37 -26.06
N ILE A 6 -15.41 50.44 -24.77
CA ILE A 6 -15.21 49.36 -23.80
C ILE A 6 -16.07 48.14 -24.14
N ILE A 7 -17.31 48.32 -24.58
CA ILE A 7 -18.20 47.20 -24.98
C ILE A 7 -17.66 46.48 -26.23
N CYS A 8 -17.15 47.20 -27.22
CA CYS A 8 -16.54 46.60 -28.42
C CYS A 8 -15.25 45.83 -28.11
N LEU A 9 -14.42 46.31 -27.17
CA LEU A 9 -13.21 45.62 -26.73
C LEU A 9 -13.52 44.32 -25.97
N VAL A 10 -14.56 44.31 -25.14
CA VAL A 10 -14.99 43.10 -24.42
C VAL A 10 -15.60 42.06 -25.36
N ALA A 11 -16.42 42.48 -26.34
CA ALA A 11 -17.00 41.58 -27.34
C ALA A 11 -15.93 40.96 -28.26
N ALA A 12 -14.93 41.75 -28.68
CA ALA A 12 -13.83 41.25 -29.51
C ALA A 12 -12.92 40.25 -28.75
N ALA A 13 -12.66 40.50 -27.45
CA ALA A 13 -11.88 39.58 -26.62
C ALA A 13 -12.63 38.27 -26.30
N LEU A 14 -13.97 38.31 -26.21
CA LEU A 14 -14.80 37.12 -26.05
C LEU A 14 -14.88 36.30 -27.34
N ALA A 15 -14.97 36.96 -28.50
CA ALA A 15 -14.94 36.29 -29.80
C ALA A 15 -13.58 35.64 -30.07
N SER A 16 -12.46 36.35 -29.83
CA SER A 16 -11.12 35.78 -30.01
C SER A 16 -10.85 34.59 -29.07
N ARG A 17 -11.38 34.64 -27.84
CA ARG A 17 -11.29 33.53 -26.89
C ARG A 17 -12.21 32.36 -27.26
N ALA A 18 -13.34 32.62 -27.90
CA ALA A 18 -14.22 31.59 -28.43
C ALA A 18 -13.59 30.90 -29.65
N ASP A 19 -13.01 31.68 -30.57
CA ASP A 19 -12.25 31.16 -31.72
C ASP A 19 -11.04 30.32 -31.26
N GLU A 20 -10.36 30.74 -30.19
CA GLU A 20 -9.28 29.97 -29.54
C GLU A 20 -9.78 28.67 -28.88
N LEU A 21 -10.96 28.69 -28.25
CA LEU A 21 -11.55 27.48 -27.64
C LEU A 21 -12.05 26.50 -28.70
N ASP A 22 -12.65 26.98 -29.80
CA ASP A 22 -13.05 26.15 -30.92
C ASP A 22 -11.83 25.52 -31.61
N GLU A 23 -10.72 26.27 -31.73
CA GLU A 23 -9.45 25.75 -32.26
C GLU A 23 -8.83 24.70 -31.33
N ILE A 24 -8.79 24.95 -30.01
CA ILE A 24 -8.31 23.99 -29.00
C ILE A 24 -9.22 22.76 -28.96
N PHE A 25 -10.54 22.91 -29.10
CA PHE A 25 -11.46 21.79 -29.10
C PHE A 25 -11.32 20.93 -30.36
N ALA A 26 -11.12 21.57 -31.53
CA ALA A 26 -10.85 20.88 -32.77
C ALA A 26 -9.46 20.23 -32.80
N ASN A 27 -8.47 20.84 -32.14
CA ASN A 27 -7.08 20.39 -32.08
C ASN A 27 -6.59 20.33 -30.61
N PRO A 28 -7.08 19.35 -29.82
CA PRO A 28 -6.78 19.29 -28.40
C PRO A 28 -5.27 19.15 -28.15
N PRO A 29 -4.72 19.89 -27.17
CA PRO A 29 -3.30 19.80 -26.84
C PRO A 29 -2.97 18.42 -26.26
N GLU A 30 -1.68 18.04 -26.27
CA GLU A 30 -1.23 16.78 -25.67
C GLU A 30 -1.73 16.61 -24.23
N ALA A 31 -1.74 17.66 -23.42
CA ALA A 31 -2.22 17.60 -22.03
C ALA A 31 -3.71 17.19 -21.88
N ALA A 32 -4.51 17.30 -22.94
CA ALA A 32 -5.93 16.91 -22.94
C ALA A 32 -6.15 15.44 -23.36
N LYS A 33 -5.10 14.75 -23.82
CA LYS A 33 -5.22 13.34 -24.22
C LYS A 33 -5.41 12.44 -23.00
N PRO A 34 -6.19 11.35 -23.16
CA PRO A 34 -6.40 10.40 -22.08
C PRO A 34 -5.12 9.58 -21.80
N GLY A 35 -5.00 9.12 -20.56
CA GLY A 35 -4.07 8.07 -20.17
C GLY A 35 -4.76 6.69 -20.10
N ALA A 36 -3.95 5.65 -20.00
CA ALA A 36 -4.42 4.28 -19.80
C ALA A 36 -3.78 3.68 -18.53
N LEU A 37 -4.60 3.01 -17.71
CA LEU A 37 -4.08 2.04 -16.74
C LEU A 37 -3.61 0.83 -17.54
N TRP A 38 -2.35 0.47 -17.39
CA TRP A 38 -1.73 -0.58 -18.17
C TRP A 38 -1.29 -1.71 -17.26
N MET A 39 -2.18 -2.69 -17.13
CA MET A 39 -2.09 -3.77 -16.16
C MET A 39 -1.23 -4.92 -16.73
N TRP A 40 -0.04 -5.09 -16.15
CA TRP A 40 0.82 -6.23 -16.41
C TRP A 40 0.34 -7.42 -15.57
N MET A 41 -0.25 -8.39 -16.27
CA MET A 41 -0.91 -9.53 -15.64
C MET A 41 0.11 -10.63 -15.34
N GLY A 42 0.53 -10.64 -14.07
CA GLY A 42 1.56 -11.49 -13.50
C GLY A 42 2.80 -11.63 -14.35
N CYS A 43 3.13 -12.85 -14.73
CA CYS A 43 4.38 -13.17 -15.42
C CYS A 43 4.27 -13.04 -16.95
N ASN A 44 3.10 -12.72 -17.54
CA ASN A 44 2.85 -12.85 -18.98
C ASN A 44 3.32 -11.62 -19.78
N LEU A 45 4.63 -11.41 -19.83
CA LEU A 45 5.22 -10.16 -20.31
C LEU A 45 6.32 -10.38 -21.35
N SER A 46 6.45 -9.47 -22.31
CA SER A 46 7.57 -9.46 -23.26
C SER A 46 7.86 -8.05 -23.77
N SER A 47 9.12 -7.76 -24.11
CA SER A 47 9.51 -6.48 -24.72
C SER A 47 8.78 -6.22 -26.03
N ASN A 48 8.53 -7.26 -26.84
CA ASN A 48 7.81 -7.12 -28.10
C ASN A 48 6.35 -6.72 -27.88
N GLY A 49 5.67 -7.34 -26.91
CA GLY A 49 4.32 -6.97 -26.51
C GLY A 49 4.26 -5.53 -26.02
N ILE A 50 5.19 -5.13 -25.16
CA ILE A 50 5.31 -3.76 -24.64
C ILE A 50 5.42 -2.72 -25.77
N THR A 51 6.32 -2.95 -26.74
CA THR A 51 6.46 -2.05 -27.90
C THR A 51 5.15 -1.93 -28.66
N ARG A 52 4.48 -3.06 -28.95
CA ARG A 52 3.22 -3.08 -29.72
C ARG A 52 2.08 -2.40 -28.97
N ASP A 53 1.97 -2.62 -27.66
CA ASP A 53 0.96 -1.98 -26.80
C ASP A 53 1.11 -0.46 -26.84
N LEU A 54 2.33 0.06 -26.63
CA LEU A 54 2.60 1.49 -26.61
C LEU A 54 2.37 2.14 -28.00
N GLU A 55 2.79 1.47 -29.08
CA GLU A 55 2.51 1.94 -30.45
C GLU A 55 1.01 1.98 -30.76
N ALA A 56 0.26 0.96 -30.33
CA ALA A 56 -1.18 0.90 -30.51
C ALA A 56 -1.89 2.01 -29.71
N LEU A 57 -1.51 2.22 -28.45
CA LEU A 57 -2.03 3.30 -27.60
C LEU A 57 -1.74 4.68 -28.19
N LYS A 58 -0.50 4.93 -28.63
CA LYS A 58 -0.13 6.19 -29.28
C LYS A 58 -0.97 6.44 -30.53
N LYS A 59 -1.14 5.42 -31.38
CA LYS A 59 -1.96 5.49 -32.60
C LYS A 59 -3.43 5.75 -32.28
N ALA A 60 -3.94 5.22 -31.18
CA ALA A 60 -5.30 5.45 -30.70
C ALA A 60 -5.51 6.82 -30.03
N GLY A 61 -4.45 7.63 -29.88
CA GLY A 61 -4.54 8.98 -29.33
C GLY A 61 -4.27 9.08 -27.83
N PHE A 62 -3.85 8.00 -27.17
CA PHE A 62 -3.35 8.05 -25.80
C PHE A 62 -1.92 8.60 -25.79
N ASN A 63 -1.56 9.29 -24.71
CA ASN A 63 -0.19 9.78 -24.52
C ASN A 63 0.39 9.46 -23.14
N ARG A 64 -0.33 8.70 -22.31
CA ARG A 64 0.12 8.32 -20.99
C ARG A 64 -0.23 6.88 -20.67
N THR A 65 0.70 6.18 -20.02
CA THR A 65 0.44 4.90 -19.36
C THR A 65 0.86 4.95 -17.90
N THR A 66 0.03 4.37 -17.03
CA THR A 66 0.35 4.10 -15.63
C THR A 66 0.32 2.59 -15.45
N MET A 67 1.49 1.99 -15.25
CA MET A 67 1.64 0.54 -15.20
C MET A 67 1.45 0.00 -13.78
N PHE A 68 0.72 -1.10 -13.71
CA PHE A 68 0.50 -1.87 -12.49
C PHE A 68 1.01 -3.30 -12.73
N SER A 69 1.62 -3.92 -11.74
CA SER A 69 2.03 -5.33 -11.81
C SER A 69 1.14 -6.16 -10.90
N LEU A 70 0.13 -6.80 -11.48
CA LEU A 70 -0.89 -7.53 -10.74
C LEU A 70 -0.60 -9.04 -10.74
N ALA A 71 -1.42 -9.79 -10.01
CA ALA A 71 -1.49 -11.24 -10.14
C ALA A 71 -1.90 -11.67 -11.56
N ASP A 72 -1.71 -12.95 -11.89
CA ASP A 72 -1.94 -13.50 -13.22
C ASP A 72 -3.43 -13.61 -13.63
N VAL A 73 -4.41 -13.00 -12.96
CA VAL A 73 -5.85 -13.22 -13.23
C VAL A 73 -6.68 -11.94 -13.20
N THR A 74 -7.81 -11.95 -13.93
CA THR A 74 -8.81 -10.86 -13.96
C THR A 74 -9.81 -10.91 -12.78
N THR A 75 -9.51 -11.69 -11.75
CA THR A 75 -10.35 -11.77 -10.53
C THR A 75 -9.81 -10.83 -9.46
N PRO A 76 -10.67 -10.31 -8.56
CA PRO A 76 -10.21 -9.45 -7.45
C PRO A 76 -9.27 -10.17 -6.48
N TRP A 77 -9.20 -11.50 -6.55
CA TRP A 77 -8.29 -12.33 -5.77
C TRP A 77 -7.07 -12.65 -6.63
N ALA A 78 -5.87 -12.43 -6.10
CA ALA A 78 -4.66 -12.98 -6.70
C ALA A 78 -4.84 -14.49 -6.81
N CYS A 79 -4.62 -15.10 -7.98
CA CYS A 79 -4.54 -16.54 -8.21
C CYS A 79 -3.31 -16.82 -9.08
N GLU A 80 -2.68 -17.98 -8.91
CA GLU A 80 -1.54 -18.39 -9.74
C GLU A 80 -2.05 -19.03 -11.05
N ILE A 81 -1.75 -18.42 -12.20
CA ILE A 81 -1.86 -19.12 -13.48
C ILE A 81 -0.63 -20.01 -13.64
N ARG A 82 -0.86 -21.32 -13.60
CA ARG A 82 0.18 -22.31 -13.91
C ARG A 82 0.57 -22.20 -15.38
N ASN A 83 1.85 -22.47 -15.68
CA ASN A 83 2.43 -22.47 -17.03
C ASN A 83 2.54 -21.08 -17.69
N SER A 84 2.85 -20.04 -16.92
CA SER A 84 3.25 -18.77 -17.53
C SER A 84 4.47 -18.98 -18.45
N PRO A 85 4.52 -18.36 -19.64
CA PRO A 85 5.65 -18.49 -20.57
C PRO A 85 6.96 -17.87 -20.03
N THR A 86 6.87 -16.99 -19.04
CA THR A 86 7.98 -16.18 -18.51
C THR A 86 7.94 -16.14 -16.96
N PRO A 87 7.98 -17.30 -16.27
CA PRO A 87 7.74 -17.41 -14.82
C PRO A 87 8.81 -16.73 -13.94
N GLU A 88 9.91 -16.31 -14.54
CA GLU A 88 10.99 -15.54 -13.92
C GLU A 88 10.69 -14.02 -13.85
N ILE A 89 9.70 -13.53 -14.60
CA ILE A 89 9.33 -12.11 -14.61
C ILE A 89 8.38 -11.83 -13.45
N VAL A 90 8.97 -11.78 -12.27
CA VAL A 90 8.29 -11.40 -11.02
C VAL A 90 8.50 -9.92 -10.76
N ALA A 91 7.45 -9.20 -10.39
CA ALA A 91 7.49 -7.77 -10.07
C ALA A 91 8.64 -7.47 -9.10
N TRP A 92 9.35 -6.36 -9.35
CA TRP A 92 10.51 -5.91 -8.55
C TRP A 92 11.76 -6.79 -8.60
N THR A 93 11.82 -7.77 -9.50
CA THR A 93 13.07 -8.51 -9.81
C THR A 93 13.80 -7.91 -11.01
N GLU A 94 15.09 -8.23 -11.16
CA GLU A 94 15.92 -7.75 -12.27
C GLU A 94 15.33 -8.02 -13.67
N PRO A 95 14.78 -9.22 -14.00
CA PRO A 95 14.09 -9.43 -15.28
C PRO A 95 12.92 -8.49 -15.52
N TRP A 96 12.12 -8.21 -14.49
CA TRP A 96 10.99 -7.29 -14.57
C TRP A 96 11.46 -5.84 -14.75
N TRP A 97 12.48 -5.40 -14.00
CA TRP A 97 13.06 -4.06 -14.15
C TRP A 97 13.64 -3.81 -15.55
N LYS A 98 14.18 -4.84 -16.22
CA LYS A 98 14.58 -4.73 -17.63
C LYS A 98 13.41 -4.41 -18.54
N LEU A 99 12.23 -4.98 -18.30
CA LEU A 99 11.02 -4.66 -19.05
C LEU A 99 10.49 -3.26 -18.72
N VAL A 100 10.54 -2.83 -17.46
CA VAL A 100 10.17 -1.46 -17.08
C VAL A 100 11.07 -0.44 -17.77
N ARG A 101 12.39 -0.70 -17.82
CA ARG A 101 13.32 0.13 -18.58
C ARG A 101 12.99 0.15 -20.07
N HIS A 102 12.65 -1.00 -20.66
CA HIS A 102 12.20 -1.08 -22.06
C HIS A 102 10.94 -0.25 -22.31
N ALA A 103 9.93 -0.34 -21.43
CA ALA A 103 8.72 0.48 -21.51
C ALA A 103 9.01 1.98 -21.41
N ALA A 104 9.93 2.39 -20.52
CA ALA A 104 10.36 3.78 -20.40
C ALA A 104 11.09 4.29 -21.65
N LEU A 105 11.95 3.46 -22.26
CA LEU A 105 12.64 3.79 -23.52
C LEU A 105 11.65 3.97 -24.68
N GLU A 106 10.69 3.06 -24.80
CA GLU A 106 9.67 3.12 -25.85
C GLU A 106 8.72 4.30 -25.66
N SER A 107 8.35 4.60 -24.42
CA SER A 107 7.53 5.78 -24.10
C SER A 107 8.27 7.08 -24.46
N LYS A 108 9.57 7.18 -24.14
CA LYS A 108 10.42 8.29 -24.59
C LYS A 108 10.48 8.39 -26.11
N ARG A 109 10.65 7.27 -26.82
CA ARG A 109 10.68 7.22 -28.30
C ARG A 109 9.38 7.72 -28.92
N LEU A 110 8.24 7.38 -28.31
CA LEU A 110 6.90 7.72 -28.80
C LEU A 110 6.39 9.08 -28.31
N GLY A 111 7.14 9.76 -27.43
CA GLY A 111 6.68 10.98 -26.76
C GLY A 111 5.42 10.71 -25.96
N MET A 112 5.47 9.71 -25.08
CA MET A 112 4.43 9.33 -24.13
C MET A 112 4.96 9.44 -22.71
N ASP A 113 4.08 9.85 -21.79
CA ASP A 113 4.31 9.74 -20.36
C ASP A 113 4.19 8.28 -19.92
N PHE A 114 5.14 7.81 -19.13
CA PHE A 114 5.06 6.50 -18.50
C PHE A 114 5.33 6.62 -17.00
N GLY A 115 4.58 5.87 -16.22
CA GLY A 115 4.77 5.76 -14.78
C GLY A 115 4.32 4.41 -14.29
N MET A 116 4.52 4.17 -12.99
CA MET A 116 4.16 2.91 -12.35
C MET A 116 3.49 3.12 -11.00
N HIS A 117 2.70 2.14 -10.58
CA HIS A 117 2.28 2.00 -9.18
C HIS A 117 3.50 1.81 -8.28
N ASN A 118 3.42 2.28 -7.04
CA ASN A 118 4.55 2.31 -6.10
C ASN A 118 4.96 0.92 -5.57
N CYS A 119 4.18 -0.13 -5.79
CA CYS A 119 4.49 -1.48 -5.33
C CYS A 119 3.86 -2.57 -6.23
N PRO A 120 4.10 -3.87 -5.97
CA PRO A 120 3.31 -4.94 -6.58
C PRO A 120 1.82 -4.79 -6.22
N GLY A 121 0.94 -5.23 -7.13
CA GLY A 121 -0.51 -5.09 -6.99
C GLY A 121 -1.03 -3.77 -7.52
N TYR A 122 -2.17 -3.35 -6.99
CA TYR A 122 -2.84 -2.11 -7.40
C TYR A 122 -3.07 -1.10 -6.29
N GLU A 123 -2.82 -1.45 -5.03
CA GLU A 123 -3.31 -0.64 -3.90
C GLU A 123 -2.17 -0.22 -2.99
N SER A 124 -2.45 0.84 -2.23
CA SER A 124 -1.77 1.12 -0.97
C SER A 124 -0.23 1.23 -1.10
N SER A 125 0.54 0.55 -0.23
CA SER A 125 2.01 0.71 -0.19
C SER A 125 2.65 -0.40 0.63
N GLY A 126 3.37 -1.30 -0.03
CA GLY A 126 4.07 -2.38 0.67
C GLY A 126 4.96 -3.22 -0.25
N GLY A 127 5.38 -4.37 0.22
CA GLY A 127 6.21 -5.30 -0.56
C GLY A 127 7.07 -6.21 0.32
N PRO A 128 7.82 -7.14 -0.27
CA PRO A 128 8.64 -8.12 0.45
C PRO A 128 9.78 -7.49 1.27
N TRP A 129 10.09 -6.20 1.04
CA TRP A 129 11.06 -5.44 1.82
C TRP A 129 10.51 -4.91 3.16
N ILE A 130 9.20 -4.95 3.38
CA ILE A 130 8.57 -4.52 4.63
C ILE A 130 8.63 -5.65 5.66
N THR A 131 9.23 -5.37 6.81
CA THR A 131 9.30 -6.30 7.94
C THR A 131 8.05 -6.18 8.83
N ALA A 132 7.82 -7.15 9.73
CA ALA A 132 6.73 -7.07 10.71
C ALA A 132 6.77 -5.79 11.55
N GLU A 133 7.97 -5.28 11.87
CA GLU A 133 8.15 -4.01 12.59
C GLU A 133 7.71 -2.78 11.80
N LEU A 134 7.91 -2.80 10.48
CA LEU A 134 7.57 -1.69 9.59
C LEU A 134 6.18 -1.85 8.95
N SER A 135 5.45 -2.89 9.32
CA SER A 135 4.12 -3.19 8.78
C SER A 135 3.00 -2.60 9.62
N MET A 136 1.78 -2.51 9.09
CA MET A 136 0.61 -2.07 9.87
C MET A 136 0.41 -2.89 11.15
N GLN A 137 0.06 -2.22 12.25
CA GLN A 137 -0.05 -2.84 13.58
C GLN A 137 -1.49 -2.86 14.11
N GLU A 138 -1.76 -3.80 15.01
CA GLU A 138 -2.97 -3.85 15.82
C GLU A 138 -2.65 -4.02 17.31
N VAL A 139 -3.54 -3.51 18.17
CA VAL A 139 -3.48 -3.75 19.61
C VAL A 139 -4.01 -5.14 19.92
N CYS A 140 -3.30 -5.87 20.77
CA CYS A 140 -3.74 -7.13 21.35
C CYS A 140 -3.55 -7.11 22.88
N PHE A 141 -4.31 -7.92 23.61
CA PHE A 141 -4.19 -7.98 25.06
C PHE A 141 -4.48 -9.36 25.64
N SER A 142 -3.80 -9.69 26.73
CA SER A 142 -4.17 -10.78 27.63
C SER A 142 -4.65 -10.20 28.95
N LYS A 143 -5.32 -11.02 29.77
CA LYS A 143 -5.79 -10.60 31.09
C LYS A 143 -5.67 -11.70 32.13
N LYS A 144 -5.51 -11.29 33.38
CA LYS A 144 -5.49 -12.16 34.56
C LYS A 144 -6.33 -11.55 35.67
N SER A 145 -7.21 -12.35 36.26
CA SER A 145 -7.95 -11.94 37.46
C SER A 145 -7.04 -12.02 38.69
N VAL A 146 -7.15 -11.03 39.56
CA VAL A 146 -6.35 -10.88 40.78
C VAL A 146 -7.26 -10.48 41.93
N SER A 147 -7.07 -11.07 43.10
CA SER A 147 -7.82 -10.72 44.31
C SER A 147 -6.83 -10.18 45.35
N GLY A 148 -7.09 -8.97 45.83
CA GLY A 148 -6.35 -8.35 46.92
C GLY A 148 -7.12 -8.38 48.26
N PRO A 149 -6.49 -7.94 49.36
CA PRO A 149 -5.17 -7.33 49.40
C PRO A 149 -4.04 -8.36 49.35
N GLY A 150 -2.88 -7.99 48.81
CA GLY A 150 -1.68 -8.83 48.89
C GLY A 150 -0.69 -8.63 47.75
N LYS A 151 0.49 -9.21 47.90
CA LYS A 151 1.56 -9.13 46.89
C LYS A 151 1.31 -10.13 45.77
N VAL A 152 1.32 -9.65 44.53
CA VAL A 152 0.97 -10.43 43.33
C VAL A 152 2.13 -10.37 42.33
N ALA A 153 2.59 -11.52 41.86
CA ALA A 153 3.54 -11.60 40.75
C ALA A 153 2.84 -11.25 39.42
N LEU A 154 3.42 -10.30 38.68
CA LEU A 154 2.92 -9.79 37.41
C LEU A 154 3.45 -10.56 36.21
N ASP A 155 3.52 -11.89 36.33
CA ASP A 155 3.80 -12.77 35.20
C ASP A 155 2.49 -13.08 34.47
N ILE A 156 2.11 -12.17 33.56
CA ILE A 156 0.94 -12.31 32.70
C ILE A 156 1.43 -12.72 31.31
N PRO A 157 0.93 -13.82 30.74
CA PRO A 157 1.38 -14.29 29.43
C PRO A 157 1.10 -13.24 28.35
N ARG A 158 1.85 -13.27 27.24
CA ARG A 158 1.52 -12.47 26.06
C ARG A 158 0.12 -12.86 25.52
N PRO A 159 -0.61 -11.94 24.87
CA PRO A 159 -1.81 -12.30 24.14
C PRO A 159 -1.55 -13.39 23.11
N ALA A 160 -2.49 -14.33 23.00
CA ALA A 160 -2.60 -15.17 21.82
C ALA A 160 -3.43 -14.40 20.77
N VAL A 161 -2.94 -14.32 19.54
CA VAL A 161 -3.65 -13.69 18.42
C VAL A 161 -3.97 -14.74 17.37
N ASP A 162 -5.02 -14.49 16.56
CA ASP A 162 -5.26 -15.32 15.37
C ASP A 162 -4.07 -15.18 14.42
N PRO A 163 -3.40 -16.27 14.01
CA PRO A 163 -2.28 -16.20 13.08
C PRO A 163 -2.67 -15.68 11.68
N ARG A 164 -3.95 -15.61 11.33
CA ARG A 164 -4.37 -15.13 10.01
C ARG A 164 -4.23 -13.63 9.86
N ALA A 165 -3.83 -13.20 8.67
CA ALA A 165 -3.74 -11.79 8.30
C ALA A 165 -5.06 -11.05 8.56
N VAL A 166 -4.97 -9.85 9.14
CA VAL A 166 -6.08 -8.92 9.31
C VAL A 166 -6.08 -7.97 8.12
N GLN A 167 -6.77 -8.36 7.06
CA GLN A 167 -6.94 -7.57 5.84
C GLN A 167 -8.39 -7.67 5.34
N PRO A 168 -8.88 -6.74 4.51
CA PRO A 168 -10.28 -6.77 4.07
C PRO A 168 -10.62 -8.01 3.25
N PHE A 169 -9.74 -8.37 2.32
CA PHE A 169 -10.00 -9.36 1.28
C PHE A 169 -9.16 -10.63 1.45
N PRO A 170 -9.70 -11.83 1.14
CA PRO A 170 -8.91 -13.04 1.05
C PRO A 170 -8.04 -13.04 -0.22
N VAL A 171 -6.94 -13.81 -0.20
CA VAL A 171 -6.04 -14.00 -1.34
C VAL A 171 -5.87 -15.49 -1.64
N PHE A 172 -5.53 -15.86 -2.87
CA PHE A 172 -5.14 -17.26 -3.12
C PHE A 172 -3.81 -17.55 -2.43
N ASN A 173 -3.83 -18.58 -1.60
CA ASN A 173 -2.67 -19.11 -0.93
C ASN A 173 -2.22 -20.38 -1.67
N PRO A 174 -1.11 -20.35 -2.43
CA PRO A 174 -0.64 -21.52 -3.18
C PRO A 174 -0.16 -22.66 -2.25
N ASN A 175 0.17 -22.36 -0.99
CA ASN A 175 0.57 -23.40 -0.03
C ASN A 175 -0.62 -24.28 0.38
N THR A 176 -1.84 -23.73 0.37
CA THR A 176 -3.07 -24.45 0.77
C THR A 176 -4.02 -24.71 -0.39
N GLY A 177 -3.82 -24.03 -1.53
CA GLY A 177 -4.68 -24.09 -2.71
C GLY A 177 -6.05 -23.40 -2.54
N LYS A 178 -6.19 -22.48 -1.58
CA LYS A 178 -7.47 -21.85 -1.21
C LYS A 178 -7.42 -20.33 -1.33
N VAL A 179 -8.59 -19.72 -1.55
CA VAL A 179 -8.78 -18.27 -1.37
C VAL A 179 -9.13 -18.03 0.11
N GLU A 180 -8.18 -17.49 0.86
CA GLU A 180 -8.28 -17.31 2.31
C GLU A 180 -7.42 -16.13 2.79
N LYS A 181 -7.59 -15.75 4.06
CA LYS A 181 -6.60 -14.88 4.73
C LYS A 181 -5.43 -15.77 5.17
N PRO A 182 -4.22 -15.58 4.64
CA PRO A 182 -3.10 -16.48 4.89
C PRO A 182 -2.69 -16.42 6.37
N GLU A 183 -2.14 -17.53 6.87
CA GLU A 183 -1.44 -17.54 8.15
C GLU A 183 -0.11 -16.81 8.02
N ILE A 184 0.13 -15.85 8.91
CA ILE A 184 1.32 -15.00 8.98
C ILE A 184 2.03 -15.31 10.30
N PRO A 185 3.13 -16.10 10.28
CA PRO A 185 3.87 -16.47 11.49
C PRO A 185 4.28 -15.28 12.35
N GLU A 186 4.61 -14.15 11.72
CA GLU A 186 5.04 -12.90 12.36
C GLU A 186 3.99 -12.34 13.31
N ARG A 187 2.70 -12.64 13.12
CA ARG A 187 1.64 -12.21 14.07
C ARG A 187 1.87 -12.78 15.47
N ASN A 188 2.47 -13.96 15.57
CA ASN A 188 2.78 -14.62 16.84
C ASN A 188 4.22 -14.41 17.31
N THR A 189 5.17 -14.14 16.40
CA THR A 189 6.60 -14.00 16.76
C THR A 189 7.03 -12.56 16.97
N TYR A 190 6.40 -11.59 16.31
CA TYR A 190 6.60 -10.17 16.55
C TYR A 190 5.59 -9.66 17.57
N TYR A 191 6.08 -9.10 18.68
CA TYR A 191 5.25 -8.52 19.73
C TYR A 191 6.03 -7.47 20.50
N ARG A 192 5.38 -6.35 20.82
CA ARG A 192 5.91 -5.34 21.73
C ARG A 192 4.86 -4.98 22.79
N ASP A 193 5.29 -4.87 24.03
CA ASP A 193 4.43 -4.40 25.12
C ASP A 193 4.09 -2.92 24.95
N ILE A 194 2.83 -2.57 25.18
CA ILE A 194 2.35 -1.19 25.24
C ILE A 194 2.25 -0.78 26.71
N ALA A 195 1.43 -1.51 27.48
CA ALA A 195 1.14 -1.19 28.87
C ALA A 195 0.64 -2.41 29.65
N MET A 196 0.84 -2.40 30.96
CA MET A 196 0.16 -3.32 31.87
C MET A 196 -0.72 -2.52 32.83
N LEU A 197 -2.03 -2.75 32.81
CA LEU A 197 -3.01 -1.94 33.53
C LEU A 197 -3.88 -2.81 34.43
N ALA A 198 -4.01 -2.44 35.70
CA ALA A 198 -4.99 -3.04 36.60
C ALA A 198 -6.24 -2.18 36.71
N MET A 199 -7.40 -2.82 36.67
CA MET A 199 -8.72 -2.20 36.73
C MET A 199 -9.62 -2.99 37.68
N PRO A 200 -10.58 -2.36 38.39
CA PRO A 200 -11.60 -3.09 39.14
C PRO A 200 -12.33 -4.12 38.26
N ALA A 201 -12.59 -5.31 38.79
CA ALA A 201 -13.15 -6.42 37.99
C ALA A 201 -14.63 -6.24 37.61
N THR A 202 -15.33 -5.28 38.22
CA THR A 202 -16.76 -5.05 38.05
C THR A 202 -17.08 -3.57 38.08
N GLY A 203 -18.18 -3.19 37.42
CA GLY A 203 -18.66 -1.81 37.39
C GLY A 203 -18.06 -0.99 36.24
N VAL A 204 -18.43 0.29 36.20
CA VAL A 204 -17.85 1.26 35.27
C VAL A 204 -16.54 1.74 35.86
N VAL A 205 -15.44 1.51 35.16
CA VAL A 205 -14.09 1.89 35.60
C VAL A 205 -13.81 3.34 35.18
N SER A 206 -13.63 4.23 36.14
CA SER A 206 -13.18 5.59 35.88
C SER A 206 -11.65 5.64 35.72
N LYS A 207 -11.14 6.68 35.05
CA LYS A 207 -9.70 6.81 34.73
C LYS A 207 -8.80 6.76 35.97
N ASP A 208 -9.24 7.33 37.08
CA ASP A 208 -8.53 7.37 38.36
C ASP A 208 -8.44 6.00 39.07
N GLN A 209 -9.27 5.03 38.67
CA GLN A 209 -9.24 3.66 39.16
C GLN A 209 -8.29 2.76 38.36
N VAL A 210 -7.77 3.24 37.23
CA VAL A 210 -6.80 2.50 36.42
C VAL A 210 -5.41 2.67 37.01
N ILE A 211 -4.78 1.55 37.36
CA ILE A 211 -3.44 1.53 37.93
C ILE A 211 -2.46 1.08 36.86
N ASP A 212 -1.47 1.92 36.57
CA ASP A 212 -0.36 1.57 35.68
C ASP A 212 0.67 0.67 36.40
N LEU A 213 0.82 -0.52 35.85
CA LEU A 213 1.74 -1.57 36.28
C LEU A 213 2.86 -1.83 35.26
N THR A 214 2.98 -0.98 34.24
CA THR A 214 3.98 -1.13 33.18
C THR A 214 5.40 -1.19 33.75
N GLY A 215 6.16 -2.20 33.34
CA GLY A 215 7.53 -2.45 33.81
C GLY A 215 7.65 -3.03 35.23
N LYS A 216 6.54 -3.23 35.96
CA LYS A 216 6.56 -3.82 37.30
C LYS A 216 6.58 -5.36 37.23
N LYS A 217 7.31 -5.98 38.16
CA LYS A 217 7.36 -7.45 38.32
C LYS A 217 6.39 -7.97 39.39
N GLU A 218 6.08 -7.12 40.35
CA GLU A 218 5.19 -7.43 41.47
C GLU A 218 4.31 -6.21 41.76
N TRP A 219 3.15 -6.47 42.34
CA TRP A 219 2.20 -5.44 42.73
C TRP A 219 1.55 -5.79 44.06
N ASP A 220 1.58 -4.86 45.01
CA ASP A 220 0.78 -4.91 46.24
C ASP A 220 -0.65 -4.49 45.91
N ALA A 221 -1.47 -5.46 45.51
CA ALA A 221 -2.85 -5.21 45.10
C ALA A 221 -3.69 -4.74 46.30
N PRO A 222 -4.46 -3.64 46.18
CA PRO A 222 -5.41 -3.22 47.21
C PRO A 222 -6.55 -4.23 47.37
N ALA A 223 -7.25 -4.15 48.50
CA ALA A 223 -8.43 -4.98 48.75
C ALA A 223 -9.47 -4.86 47.62
N GLY A 224 -9.96 -6.01 47.14
CA GLY A 224 -10.93 -6.08 46.05
C GLY A 224 -10.53 -7.04 44.94
N ASN A 225 -11.40 -7.17 43.95
CA ASN A 225 -11.16 -7.97 42.75
C ASN A 225 -10.74 -7.07 41.60
N TRP A 226 -9.65 -7.44 40.94
CA TRP A 226 -9.01 -6.71 39.87
C TRP A 226 -8.88 -7.59 38.63
N ILE A 227 -8.89 -6.95 37.46
CA ILE A 227 -8.42 -7.55 36.23
C ILE A 227 -7.16 -6.79 35.83
N VAL A 228 -6.06 -7.53 35.67
CA VAL A 228 -4.82 -6.97 35.14
C VAL A 228 -4.73 -7.34 33.67
N TYR A 229 -4.67 -6.31 32.82
CA TYR A 229 -4.52 -6.41 31.38
C TYR A 229 -3.05 -6.18 31.01
N ARG A 230 -2.52 -7.02 30.11
CA ARG A 230 -1.24 -6.78 29.43
C ARG A 230 -1.54 -6.45 27.98
N PHE A 231 -1.50 -5.16 27.66
CA PHE A 231 -1.66 -4.66 26.30
C PHE A 231 -0.31 -4.68 25.58
N GLY A 232 -0.35 -5.10 24.33
CA GLY A 232 0.76 -5.00 23.40
C GLY A 232 0.26 -4.76 21.99
N HIS A 233 1.18 -4.79 21.04
CA HIS A 233 0.83 -4.80 19.63
C HIS A 233 1.64 -5.84 18.85
N THR A 234 1.07 -6.23 17.72
CA THR A 234 1.68 -7.08 16.70
C THR A 234 1.32 -6.57 15.31
N THR A 235 1.96 -7.12 14.29
CA THR A 235 1.61 -6.86 12.90
C THR A 235 0.18 -7.34 12.60
N MET A 236 -0.55 -6.60 11.79
CA MET A 236 -1.79 -7.08 11.16
C MET A 236 -1.52 -8.25 10.19
N GLY A 237 -0.30 -8.35 9.66
CA GLY A 237 0.05 -9.33 8.63
C GLY A 237 -0.62 -9.09 7.28
N ALA A 238 -1.22 -7.90 7.07
CA ALA A 238 -1.86 -7.54 5.80
C ALA A 238 -0.82 -7.47 4.68
N LEU A 239 -1.16 -8.06 3.52
CA LEU A 239 -0.29 -8.15 2.36
C LEU A 239 -0.78 -7.22 1.23
N VAL A 240 0.16 -6.71 0.44
CA VAL A 240 -0.18 -6.02 -0.83
C VAL A 240 -0.91 -6.96 -1.77
N GLN A 241 -1.88 -6.43 -2.52
CA GLN A 241 -2.75 -7.22 -3.37
C GLN A 241 -3.28 -6.43 -4.60
N PRO A 242 -3.82 -7.14 -5.61
CA PRO A 242 -3.49 -8.51 -5.93
C PRO A 242 -2.09 -8.54 -6.56
N ALA A 243 -1.09 -9.03 -5.83
CA ALA A 243 0.27 -9.17 -6.32
C ALA A 243 0.54 -10.61 -6.79
N GLN A 244 1.54 -10.80 -7.64
CA GLN A 244 2.14 -12.13 -7.82
C GLN A 244 2.56 -12.66 -6.45
N TRP A 245 2.25 -13.92 -6.13
CA TRP A 245 2.53 -14.48 -4.80
C TRP A 245 4.02 -14.34 -4.40
N LYS A 246 4.94 -14.50 -5.36
CA LYS A 246 6.39 -14.34 -5.14
C LYS A 246 6.82 -12.89 -4.88
N ALA A 247 5.99 -11.91 -5.21
CA ALA A 247 6.20 -10.48 -4.95
C ALA A 247 5.29 -9.96 -3.82
N ALA A 248 4.46 -10.82 -3.22
CA ALA A 248 3.63 -10.44 -2.08
C ALA A 248 4.52 -10.15 -0.86
N GLY A 249 4.08 -9.19 -0.06
CA GLY A 249 4.74 -8.80 1.19
C GLY A 249 3.89 -7.83 1.97
N PHE A 250 4.34 -7.45 3.16
CA PHE A 250 3.53 -6.65 4.06
C PHE A 250 3.23 -5.26 3.51
N GLU A 251 2.03 -4.79 3.82
CA GLU A 251 1.67 -3.38 3.80
C GLU A 251 2.49 -2.62 4.85
N CYS A 252 3.13 -1.51 4.46
CA CYS A 252 3.84 -0.65 5.41
C CYS A 252 2.88 -0.03 6.43
N ASP A 253 3.39 0.29 7.62
CA ASP A 253 2.62 0.99 8.64
C ASP A 253 2.27 2.41 8.17
N LYS A 254 0.99 2.61 7.87
CA LYS A 254 0.45 3.86 7.33
C LYS A 254 0.41 4.99 8.35
N MET A 255 0.51 4.67 9.64
CA MET A 255 0.55 5.66 10.73
C MET A 255 1.98 5.96 11.17
N SER A 256 2.99 5.21 10.70
CA SER A 256 4.40 5.45 11.00
C SER A 256 5.10 6.21 9.87
N VAL A 257 5.54 7.44 10.17
CA VAL A 257 6.38 8.24 9.25
C VAL A 257 7.64 7.48 8.83
N GLU A 258 8.23 6.71 9.75
CA GLU A 258 9.45 5.95 9.50
C GLU A 258 9.22 4.80 8.52
N ALA A 259 8.10 4.07 8.67
CA ALA A 259 7.75 2.99 7.76
C ALA A 259 7.41 3.51 6.35
N VAL A 260 6.68 4.64 6.27
CA VAL A 260 6.38 5.30 4.99
C VAL A 260 7.66 5.79 4.31
N ILE A 261 8.56 6.47 5.03
CA ILE A 261 9.85 6.91 4.47
C ILE A 261 10.68 5.72 4.01
N PHE A 262 10.72 4.63 4.78
CA PHE A 262 11.44 3.41 4.40
C PHE A 262 10.90 2.84 3.08
N HIS A 263 9.58 2.70 2.95
CA HIS A 263 8.95 2.24 1.72
C HIS A 263 9.27 3.17 0.54
N MET A 264 9.07 4.48 0.71
CA MET A 264 9.33 5.46 -0.35
C MET A 264 10.78 5.49 -0.80
N ASN A 265 11.73 5.44 0.14
CA ASN A 265 13.15 5.39 -0.18
C ASN A 265 13.50 4.13 -0.95
N HIS A 266 12.94 2.97 -0.60
CA HIS A 266 13.12 1.74 -1.36
C HIS A 266 12.63 1.91 -2.81
N VAL A 267 11.39 2.38 -2.99
CA VAL A 267 10.77 2.59 -4.30
C VAL A 267 11.59 3.55 -5.16
N ILE A 268 11.94 4.71 -4.62
CA ILE A 268 12.72 5.73 -5.34
C ILE A 268 14.12 5.21 -5.68
N SER A 269 14.77 4.49 -4.76
CA SER A 269 16.12 3.96 -5.00
C SER A 269 16.14 2.93 -6.12
N GLU A 270 15.16 2.03 -6.17
CA GLU A 270 15.05 1.04 -7.26
C GLU A 270 14.74 1.71 -8.60
N ILE A 271 13.84 2.70 -8.61
CA ILE A 271 13.56 3.52 -9.81
C ILE A 271 14.85 4.22 -10.29
N GLN A 272 15.60 4.85 -9.40
CA GLN A 272 16.87 5.50 -9.73
C GLN A 272 17.90 4.52 -10.29
N LYS A 273 18.04 3.36 -9.64
CA LYS A 273 18.96 2.29 -10.05
C LYS A 273 18.65 1.77 -11.45
N HIS A 274 17.38 1.55 -11.79
CA HIS A 274 16.99 0.89 -13.02
C HIS A 274 16.66 1.83 -14.18
N LEU A 275 16.13 3.02 -13.89
CA LEU A 275 15.67 3.97 -14.91
C LEU A 275 16.64 5.14 -15.10
N GLY A 276 17.29 5.62 -14.03
CA GLY A 276 18.36 6.61 -14.08
C GLY A 276 18.07 7.80 -15.00
N ASP A 277 18.74 7.82 -16.15
CA ASP A 277 18.66 8.85 -17.19
C ASP A 277 17.27 9.01 -17.86
N LEU A 278 16.37 8.05 -17.64
CA LEU A 278 15.01 8.07 -18.18
C LEU A 278 14.03 8.84 -17.28
N ILE A 279 14.41 9.12 -16.03
CA ILE A 279 13.55 9.88 -15.10
C ILE A 279 13.35 11.31 -15.66
N GLY A 280 12.08 11.74 -15.73
CA GLY A 280 11.67 13.01 -16.32
C GLY A 280 11.57 13.05 -17.85
N THR A 281 11.95 11.97 -18.56
CA THR A 281 11.83 11.91 -20.03
C THR A 281 11.07 10.70 -20.55
N GLY A 282 11.39 9.50 -20.05
CA GLY A 282 10.70 8.25 -20.36
C GLY A 282 9.97 7.64 -19.16
N PHE A 283 10.17 8.20 -17.96
CA PHE A 283 9.46 7.85 -16.74
C PHE A 283 9.14 9.14 -15.97
N THR A 284 7.87 9.44 -15.76
CA THR A 284 7.43 10.78 -15.33
C THR A 284 6.65 10.80 -14.03
N HIS A 285 6.10 9.66 -13.58
CA HIS A 285 5.28 9.63 -12.37
C HIS A 285 5.32 8.28 -11.65
N VAL A 286 5.12 8.35 -10.34
CA VAL A 286 4.77 7.20 -9.48
C VAL A 286 3.34 7.41 -9.01
N HIS A 287 2.52 6.37 -9.11
CA HIS A 287 1.13 6.38 -8.74
C HIS A 287 0.92 5.70 -7.38
N PHE A 288 -0.05 6.23 -6.63
CA PHE A 288 -0.58 5.67 -5.39
C PHE A 288 -2.08 5.60 -5.59
N ASP A 289 -2.61 4.39 -5.69
CA ASP A 289 -4.04 4.16 -5.94
C ASP A 289 -4.86 4.23 -4.64
N SER A 290 -6.13 3.85 -4.72
CA SER A 290 -7.02 3.72 -3.56
C SER A 290 -6.45 2.83 -2.45
N TYR A 291 -6.89 3.15 -1.23
CA TYR A 291 -6.46 2.45 -0.02
C TYR A 291 -7.43 1.30 0.30
N GLU A 292 -6.92 0.06 0.30
CA GLU A 292 -7.71 -1.14 0.66
C GLU A 292 -6.93 -2.12 1.56
N ALA A 293 -5.91 -1.61 2.26
CA ALA A 293 -5.04 -2.41 3.13
C ALA A 293 -5.68 -2.81 4.48
N GLY A 294 -6.83 -2.24 4.85
CA GLY A 294 -7.52 -2.52 6.11
C GLY A 294 -7.64 -1.31 7.03
N THR A 295 -7.63 -1.52 8.35
CA THR A 295 -7.76 -0.42 9.32
C THR A 295 -6.80 -0.67 10.47
N PRO A 296 -5.55 -0.18 10.38
CA PRO A 296 -4.60 -0.34 11.46
C PRO A 296 -5.09 0.36 12.72
N GLY A 297 -4.94 -0.32 13.85
CA GLY A 297 -5.43 0.15 15.16
C GLY A 297 -4.33 0.71 16.06
N TRP A 298 -3.07 0.59 15.66
CA TRP A 298 -1.92 1.03 16.47
C TRP A 298 -0.72 1.42 15.60
N THR A 299 0.12 2.29 16.13
CA THR A 299 1.52 2.47 15.70
C THR A 299 2.36 2.83 16.93
N PRO A 300 3.66 2.46 17.00
CA PRO A 300 4.47 2.69 18.20
C PRO A 300 4.70 4.16 18.61
N LYS A 301 4.40 5.14 17.76
CA LYS A 301 4.68 6.57 17.98
C LYS A 301 3.45 7.44 17.76
#